data_AF-A0A2M8N5K3-F1
#
_entry.id   AF-A0A2M8N5K3-F1
#
_cell.length_a   1.000
_cell.length_b   1.000
_cell.length_c   1.000
_cell.angle_alpha   90.00
_cell.angle_beta   90.00
_cell.angle_gamma   90.00
#
_symmetry.space_group_name_H-M   'P 1'
#
loop_
_entity.id
_entity.type
_entity.pdbx_description
1 polymer ?
#
loop_
_entity_poly.entity_id
_entity_poly.type
_entity_poly.pdbx_seq_one_letter_code
_entity_poly.pdbx_strand_id
1 'polypeptide(L)' 'QYMQNARLKNHPVNVWTVNDPERARVLNALGVHSIMTDMPAVIIEALSRP' A
#
# COMPACT_ATOMS: atom_id res chain seq x y z
N GLN A 1 -5.62 -3.52 -14.70
CA GLN A 1 -6.35 -4.80 -14.81
C GLN A 1 -6.26 -5.64 -13.53
N TYR A 2 -5.07 -5.97 -13.01
CA TYR A 2 -4.93 -6.82 -11.80
C TYR A 2 -5.64 -6.27 -10.55
N MET A 3 -5.42 -5.00 -10.20
CA MET A 3 -6.09 -4.37 -9.05
C MET A 3 -7.62 -4.38 -9.17
N GLN A 4 -8.14 -4.13 -10.37
CA GLN A 4 -9.57 -4.13 -10.63
C GLN A 4 -10.17 -5.54 -10.52
N ASN A 5 -9.49 -6.55 -11.05
CA ASN A 5 -9.90 -7.95 -10.93
C ASN A 5 -9.86 -8.44 -9.49
N ALA A 6 -8.84 -8.07 -8.72
CA ALA A 6 -8.74 -8.40 -7.30
C ALA A 6 -9.88 -7.74 -6.51
N ARG A 7 -10.17 -6.46 -6.79
CA ARG A 7 -11.29 -5.74 -6.19
C ARG A 7 -12.64 -6.39 -6.50
N LEU A 8 -12.89 -6.78 -7.76
CA LEU A 8 -14.14 -7.45 -8.16
C LEU A 8 -14.31 -8.83 -7.49
N LYS A 9 -13.22 -9.51 -7.16
CA LYS A 9 -13.21 -10.81 -6.47
C LYS A 9 -13.07 -10.69 -4.95
N ASN A 10 -13.06 -9.47 -4.41
CA ASN A 10 -12.84 -9.18 -2.99
C ASN A 10 -11.53 -9.80 -2.43
N HIS A 11 -10.49 -9.89 -3.27
CA HIS A 11 -9.19 -10.39 -2.86
C HIS A 11 -8.33 -9.26 -2.26
N PRO A 12 -7.71 -9.44 -1.08
CA PRO A 12 -6.75 -8.49 -0.57
C PRO A 12 -5.50 -8.47 -1.46
N VAL A 13 -4.99 -7.28 -1.78
CA VAL A 13 -3.74 -7.12 -2.52
C VAL A 13 -2.70 -6.52 -1.60
N ASN A 14 -1.66 -7.29 -1.30
CA ASN A 14 -0.55 -6.87 -0.47
C ASN A 14 0.67 -6.58 -1.36
N VAL A 15 1.54 -5.68 -0.92
CA VAL A 15 2.76 -5.31 -1.66
C VAL A 15 3.98 -5.39 -0.76
N TRP A 16 5.11 -5.81 -1.34
CA TRP A 16 6.40 -5.96 -0.68
C TRP A 16 7.55 -5.71 -1.67
N THR A 17 8.74 -5.29 -1.25
CA THR A 17 9.02 -4.50 -0.04
C THR A 17 8.99 -3.03 -0.42
N VAL A 18 8.28 -2.19 0.34
CA VAL A 18 8.14 -0.75 0.05
C VAL A 18 8.78 0.06 1.17
N ASN A 19 9.93 0.65 0.88
CA ASN A 19 10.66 1.49 1.85
C ASN A 19 10.58 2.99 1.50
N ASP A 20 9.99 3.34 0.35
CA ASP A 20 9.84 4.72 -0.11
C ASP A 20 8.47 5.33 0.32
N PRO A 21 8.45 6.45 1.07
CA PRO A 21 7.23 7.13 1.52
C PRO A 21 6.27 7.54 0.40
N GLU A 22 6.79 8.13 -0.68
CA GLU A 22 5.96 8.62 -1.78
C GLU A 22 5.30 7.44 -2.52
N ARG A 23 6.06 6.37 -2.76
CA ARG A 23 5.53 5.14 -3.32
C ARG A 23 4.46 4.52 -2.42
N ALA A 24 4.63 4.54 -1.10
CA ALA A 24 3.64 4.05 -0.16
C ALA A 24 2.32 4.86 -0.26
N ARG A 25 2.39 6.19 -0.39
CA ARG A 25 1.20 7.03 -0.61
C ARG A 25 0.49 6.69 -1.92
N VAL A 26 1.23 6.52 -3.01
CA VAL A 26 0.66 6.14 -4.32
C VAL A 26 -0.03 4.78 -4.23
N LEU A 27 0.59 3.79 -3.57
CA LEU A 27 0.02 2.45 -3.42
C LEU A 27 -1.22 2.46 -2.49
N ASN A 28 -1.19 3.25 -1.41
CA ASN A 28 -2.35 3.47 -0.55
C ASN A 28 -3.52 4.10 -1.33
N ALA A 29 -3.24 5.13 -2.15
CA ALA A 29 -4.25 5.74 -3.03
C ALA A 29 -4.80 4.75 -4.08
N LEU A 30 -4.00 3.77 -4.52
CA LEU A 30 -4.41 2.69 -5.41
C LEU A 30 -5.30 1.64 -4.70
N GLY A 31 -5.39 1.67 -3.38
CA GLY A 31 -6.23 0.78 -2.58
C GLY A 31 -5.61 -0.60 -2.32
N VAL A 32 -4.29 -0.69 -2.18
CA VAL A 32 -3.66 -1.90 -1.66
C VAL A 32 -4.12 -2.15 -0.22
N HIS A 33 -4.24 -3.43 0.16
CA HIS A 33 -4.70 -3.84 1.48
C HIS A 33 -3.60 -3.70 2.54
N SER A 34 -2.37 -4.11 2.22
CA SER A 34 -1.23 -3.97 3.13
C SER A 34 0.07 -3.65 2.40
N ILE A 35 0.95 -2.95 3.12
CA ILE A 35 2.31 -2.60 2.68
C ILE A 35 3.30 -3.28 3.65
N MET A 36 4.15 -4.15 3.12
CA MET A 36 5.26 -4.75 3.87
C MET A 36 6.54 -3.95 3.61
N THR A 37 7.23 -3.58 4.68
CA THR A 37 8.33 -2.62 4.68
C THR A 37 9.37 -3.00 5.73
N ASP A 38 10.63 -2.67 5.46
CA ASP A 38 11.72 -2.73 6.44
C ASP A 38 11.76 -1.47 7.33
N MET A 39 10.97 -0.45 6.98
CA MET A 39 10.94 0.87 7.63
C MET A 39 9.53 1.22 8.14
N PRO A 40 8.94 0.43 9.04
CA PRO A 40 7.53 0.57 9.42
C PRO A 40 7.19 1.94 10.00
N ALA A 41 8.07 2.52 10.84
CA ALA A 41 7.83 3.84 11.43
C ALA A 41 7.70 4.94 10.36
N VAL A 42 8.60 4.93 9.37
CA VAL A 42 8.62 5.91 8.28
C VAL A 42 7.39 5.79 7.39
N ILE A 43 6.96 4.56 7.08
CA ILE A 43 5.76 4.34 6.27
C ILE A 43 4.49 4.71 7.03
N ILE A 44 4.40 4.42 8.33
CA ILE A 44 3.27 4.84 9.16
C ILE A 44 3.14 6.36 9.19
N GLU A 45 4.24 7.08 9.39
CA GLU A 45 4.26 8.55 9.36
C GLU A 45 3.80 9.08 8.00
N ALA A 46 4.30 8.51 6.91
CA ALA A 46 3.95 8.90 5.55
C ALA A 46 2.48 8.71 5.18
N LEU A 47 1.80 7.74 5.82
CA LEU A 47 0.39 7.39 5.59
C LEU A 47 -0.57 8.02 6.60
N SER A 48 -0.06 8.57 7.70
CA SER A 48 -0.88 9.27 8.68
C SER A 48 -1.47 10.53 8.04
N ARG A 49 -2.78 10.75 8.22
CA ARG A 49 -3.42 12.01 7.79
C ARG A 49 -2.99 13.12 8.76
N PRO A 50 -2.85 14.37 8.30
CA PRO A 50 -2.82 15.51 9.22
C PRO A 50 -4.09 15.59 10.06
#